data_AF-A0A0T6BE86-F1
#
_entry.id   AF-A0A0T6BE86-F1
#
_cell.length_a   1.000
_cell.length_b   1.000
_cell.length_c   1.000
_cell.angle_alpha   90.00
_cell.angle_beta   90.00
_cell.angle_gamma   90.00
#
_symmetry.space_group_name_H-M   'P 1'
#
loop_
_entity.id
_entity.type
_entity.pdbx_description
1 polymer ?
#
loop_
_entity_poly.entity_id
_entity_poly.type
_entity_poly.pdbx_seq_one_letter_code
_entity_poly.pdbx_strand_id
1 'polypeptide(L)'
;SGLLCHLDDACTSNPCHADAICDTSPINGSYTCSCASGYKGIDCSEDIDECEQGSPCEHDGICVNTPGSFACNCTQGFTGPRCETNVNECESHPCQNDGSCLDDPGTFRCVCMPGWKKFIIW
;
A
#
# COMPACT_ATOMS: atom_id res chain seq x y z
N SER A 1 51.88 19.17 4.13
CA SER A 1 51.30 18.30 5.15
C SER A 1 50.89 19.13 6.35
N GLY A 2 49.59 19.19 6.65
CA GLY A 2 49.02 19.90 7.80
C GLY A 2 48.29 18.92 8.72
N LEU A 3 48.28 19.19 10.02
CA LEU A 3 47.91 18.24 11.08
C LEU A 3 46.38 18.14 11.33
N LEU A 4 45.56 18.90 10.60
CA LEU A 4 44.10 18.85 10.68
C LEU A 4 43.53 19.01 9.27
N CYS A 5 43.34 17.92 8.54
CA CYS A 5 42.44 17.89 7.39
C CYS A 5 41.01 17.89 7.95
N HIS A 6 40.43 19.06 8.24
CA HIS A 6 39.00 19.08 8.55
C HIS A 6 38.27 18.73 7.26
N LEU A 7 37.72 17.52 7.20
CA LEU A 7 36.75 17.18 6.18
C LEU A 7 35.45 17.87 6.62
N ASP A 8 35.00 18.84 5.84
CA ASP A 8 33.72 19.49 6.13
C ASP A 8 32.61 18.46 5.96
N ASP A 9 31.82 18.27 7.01
CA ASP A 9 30.74 17.32 7.01
C ASP A 9 29.60 17.83 6.13
N ALA A 10 29.47 17.26 4.92
CA ALA A 10 28.46 17.64 3.95
C ALA A 10 27.03 17.39 4.45
N CYS A 11 26.86 16.48 5.42
CA CYS A 11 25.56 16.17 6.03
C CYS A 11 25.05 17.24 7.00
N THR A 12 25.88 18.21 7.41
CA THR A 12 25.46 19.32 8.30
C THR A 12 24.35 20.19 7.72
N SER A 13 24.20 20.20 6.39
CA SER A 13 23.15 20.93 5.68
C SER A 13 21.82 20.17 5.58
N ASN A 14 21.74 18.95 6.11
CA ASN A 14 20.63 18.01 5.92
C ASN A 14 20.22 17.86 4.44
N PRO A 15 21.15 17.44 3.56
CA PRO A 15 20.89 17.38 2.13
C PRO A 15 20.00 16.20 1.71
N CYS A 16 19.75 15.22 2.59
CA CYS A 16 18.93 14.05 2.28
C CYS A 16 17.50 14.20 2.83
N HIS A 17 16.51 13.76 2.06
CA HIS A 17 15.08 13.87 2.37
C HIS A 17 14.45 12.53 2.77
N ALA A 18 13.20 12.57 3.23
CA ALA A 18 12.38 11.38 3.51
C ALA A 18 13.06 10.34 4.44
N ASP A 19 13.60 10.82 5.56
CA ASP A 19 14.30 9.99 6.57
C ASP A 19 15.51 9.19 6.02
N ALA A 20 16.06 9.61 4.88
CA ALA A 20 17.23 8.98 4.27
C ALA A 20 18.50 9.15 5.13
N ILE A 21 19.39 8.17 5.03
CA ILE A 21 20.68 8.16 5.74
C ILE A 21 21.70 8.94 4.91
N CYS A 22 22.36 9.93 5.54
CA CYS A 22 23.39 10.75 4.91
C CYS A 22 24.79 10.28 5.33
N ASP A 23 25.66 10.04 4.35
CA ASP A 23 27.08 9.71 4.57
C ASP A 23 27.99 10.69 3.82
N THR A 24 28.97 11.28 4.53
CA THR A 24 30.01 12.12 3.91
C THR A 24 31.15 11.26 3.36
N SER A 25 31.48 11.45 2.07
CA SER A 25 32.54 10.75 1.35
C SER A 25 33.92 11.20 1.83
N PRO A 26 34.78 10.28 2.32
CA PRO A 26 36.11 10.62 2.81
C PRO A 26 37.11 10.98 1.70
N ILE A 27 36.74 10.79 0.43
CA ILE A 27 37.63 10.98 -0.72
C ILE A 27 37.54 12.42 -1.25
N ASN A 28 36.32 12.93 -1.41
CA ASN A 28 36.07 14.24 -2.04
C ASN A 28 35.24 15.20 -1.15
N GLY A 29 34.79 14.77 0.03
CA GLY A 29 33.93 15.58 0.90
C GLY A 29 32.51 15.80 0.40
N SER A 30 32.08 15.08 -0.63
CA SER A 30 30.68 15.08 -1.09
C SER A 30 29.80 14.25 -0.16
N TYR A 31 28.48 14.45 -0.18
CA TYR A 31 27.54 13.56 0.52
C TYR A 31 27.02 12.46 -0.42
N THR A 32 26.54 11.37 0.17
CA THR A 32 25.74 10.34 -0.49
C THR A 32 24.51 10.09 0.38
N CYS A 33 23.33 10.04 -0.23
CA CYS A 33 22.09 9.68 0.45
C CYS A 33 21.73 8.23 0.16
N SER A 34 21.49 7.44 1.21
CA SER A 34 20.87 6.12 1.12
C SER A 34 19.37 6.26 1.34
N CYS A 35 18.61 6.24 0.25
CA CYS A 35 17.17 6.47 0.29
C CYS A 35 16.42 5.34 1.00
N ALA A 36 15.37 5.72 1.75
CA ALA A 36 14.38 4.78 2.23
C ALA A 36 13.62 4.13 1.06
N SER A 37 13.03 2.96 1.29
CA SER A 37 12.12 2.34 0.33
C SER A 37 10.99 3.31 -0.04
N GLY A 38 10.68 3.41 -1.33
CA GLY A 38 9.67 4.35 -1.85
C GLY A 38 10.22 5.71 -2.30
N TYR A 39 11.51 5.99 -2.14
CA TYR A 39 12.14 7.23 -2.60
C TYR A 39 13.35 6.99 -3.52
N LYS A 40 13.61 7.94 -4.40
CA LYS A 40 14.72 7.94 -5.36
C LYS A 40 15.31 9.35 -5.55
N GLY A 41 16.34 9.44 -6.38
CA GLY A 41 17.07 10.68 -6.64
C GLY A 41 18.36 10.79 -5.83
N ILE A 42 19.15 11.82 -6.09
CA ILE A 42 20.45 12.02 -5.44
C ILE A 42 20.32 12.37 -3.94
N ASP A 43 19.22 13.02 -3.60
CA ASP A 43 18.88 13.54 -2.28
C ASP A 43 17.63 12.86 -1.70
N CYS A 44 17.11 11.83 -2.37
CA CYS A 44 15.89 11.12 -1.97
C CYS A 44 14.64 12.02 -1.92
N SER A 45 14.63 13.11 -2.70
CA SER A 45 13.50 14.03 -2.79
C SER A 45 12.37 13.55 -3.71
N GLU A 46 12.66 12.58 -4.57
CA GLU A 46 11.69 12.07 -5.53
C GLU A 46 10.95 10.85 -4.95
N ASP A 47 9.64 10.94 -4.95
CA ASP A 47 8.75 9.82 -4.63
C ASP A 47 8.76 8.78 -5.77
N ILE A 48 8.73 7.51 -5.42
CA ILE A 48 8.58 6.42 -6.37
C ILE A 48 7.09 6.18 -6.59
N ASP A 49 6.60 6.41 -7.80
CA ASP A 49 5.23 6.02 -8.14
C ASP A 49 5.15 4.49 -8.33
N GLU A 50 4.64 3.76 -7.33
CA GLU A 50 4.45 2.32 -7.45
C GLU A 50 3.30 1.95 -8.40
N CYS A 51 2.34 2.85 -8.63
CA CYS A 51 1.23 2.61 -9.55
C CYS A 51 1.68 2.62 -11.02
N GLU A 52 2.68 3.43 -11.38
CA GLU A 52 3.24 3.48 -12.74
C GLU A 52 4.14 2.27 -13.06
N GLN A 53 4.71 1.62 -12.05
CA GLN A 53 5.52 0.41 -12.24
C GLN A 53 4.68 -0.85 -12.48
N GLY A 54 3.42 -0.81 -12.05
CA GLY A 54 2.43 -1.87 -12.21
C GLY A 54 1.50 -1.90 -11.01
N SER A 55 0.19 -2.03 -11.23
CA SER A 55 -0.79 -1.95 -10.13
C SER A 55 -0.48 -2.99 -9.05
N PRO A 56 -0.13 -2.57 -7.82
CA PRO A 56 0.06 -3.49 -6.70
C PRO A 56 -1.27 -3.96 -6.12
N CYS A 57 -2.40 -3.39 -6.53
CA CYS A 57 -3.73 -3.72 -6.02
C CYS A 57 -4.34 -4.93 -6.76
N GLU A 58 -4.96 -5.83 -6.00
CA GLU A 58 -5.64 -7.02 -6.52
C GLU A 58 -7.15 -6.77 -6.72
N HIS A 59 -7.82 -7.71 -7.39
CA HIS A 59 -9.27 -7.69 -7.63
C HIS A 59 -9.81 -6.37 -8.22
N ASP A 60 -9.09 -5.83 -9.21
CA ASP A 60 -9.40 -4.56 -9.89
C ASP A 60 -9.45 -3.34 -8.95
N GLY A 61 -8.75 -3.41 -7.82
CA GLY A 61 -8.55 -2.28 -6.92
C GLY A 61 -7.82 -1.12 -7.60
N ILE A 62 -8.21 0.11 -7.26
CA ILE A 62 -7.62 1.33 -7.83
C ILE A 62 -6.37 1.69 -7.01
N CYS A 63 -5.20 1.68 -7.66
CA CYS A 63 -3.95 2.14 -7.05
C CYS A 63 -3.92 3.66 -6.93
N VAL A 64 -3.47 4.14 -5.77
CA VAL A 64 -3.25 5.55 -5.47
C VAL A 64 -1.83 5.69 -4.93
N ASN A 65 -0.98 6.42 -5.66
CA ASN A 65 0.38 6.71 -5.22
C ASN A 65 0.37 7.64 -3.99
N THR A 66 1.26 7.39 -3.03
CA THR A 66 1.38 8.16 -1.79
C THR A 66 2.86 8.40 -1.45
N PRO A 67 3.22 9.42 -0.66
CA PRO A 67 4.63 9.66 -0.34
C PRO A 67 5.29 8.46 0.36
N GLY A 68 6.24 7.82 -0.33
CA GLY A 68 7.01 6.67 0.12
C GLY A 68 6.29 5.32 0.07
N SER A 69 5.08 5.27 -0.52
CA SER A 69 4.29 4.03 -0.59
C SER A 69 3.09 4.16 -1.53
N PHE A 70 2.20 3.17 -1.51
CA PHE A 70 0.93 3.23 -2.22
C PHE A 70 -0.24 2.88 -1.29
N ALA A 71 -1.44 3.27 -1.72
CA ALA A 71 -2.70 2.84 -1.15
C ALA A 71 -3.59 2.20 -2.23
N CYS A 72 -4.34 1.17 -1.84
CA CYS A 72 -5.32 0.54 -2.72
C CYS A 72 -6.74 0.91 -2.28
N ASN A 73 -7.53 1.46 -3.21
CA ASN A 73 -8.96 1.62 -3.03
C ASN A 73 -9.67 0.36 -3.56
N CYS A 74 -10.18 -0.46 -2.64
CA CYS A 74 -10.71 -1.76 -2.96
C CYS A 74 -12.09 -1.70 -3.61
N THR A 75 -12.31 -2.63 -4.53
CA THR A 75 -13.63 -2.92 -5.08
C THR A 75 -14.53 -3.49 -3.99
N GLN A 76 -15.85 -3.36 -4.18
CA GLN A 76 -16.82 -3.85 -3.21
C GLN A 76 -16.62 -5.36 -2.97
N GLY A 77 -16.59 -5.76 -1.69
CA GLY A 77 -16.33 -7.14 -1.30
C GLY A 77 -14.89 -7.47 -1.01
N PHE A 78 -13.94 -6.56 -1.25
CA PHE A 78 -12.53 -6.81 -0.98
C PHE A 78 -11.97 -5.86 0.08
N THR A 79 -10.98 -6.33 0.83
CA THR A 79 -10.29 -5.61 1.88
C THR A 79 -8.82 -6.03 1.97
N GLY A 80 -8.08 -5.41 2.87
CA GLY A 80 -6.64 -5.57 3.03
C GLY A 80 -5.83 -4.49 2.31
N PRO A 81 -4.53 -4.34 2.62
CA PRO A 81 -3.70 -3.27 2.06
C PRO A 81 -3.56 -3.32 0.53
N ARG A 82 -3.71 -4.49 -0.08
CA ARG A 82 -3.65 -4.71 -1.52
C ARG A 82 -4.99 -5.23 -2.08
N CYS A 83 -6.08 -5.14 -1.32
CA CYS A 83 -7.38 -5.70 -1.69
C CYS A 83 -7.34 -7.22 -1.93
N GLU A 84 -6.44 -7.91 -1.25
CA GLU A 84 -6.19 -9.35 -1.41
C GLU A 84 -7.21 -10.23 -0.68
N THR A 85 -7.96 -9.66 0.26
CA THR A 85 -8.88 -10.41 1.12
C THR A 85 -10.31 -10.23 0.65
N ASN A 86 -10.99 -11.32 0.28
CA ASN A 86 -12.45 -11.31 0.09
C ASN A 86 -13.14 -11.19 1.46
N VAL A 87 -14.04 -10.23 1.59
CA VAL A 87 -14.90 -10.07 2.77
C VAL A 87 -15.91 -11.20 2.75
N ASN A 88 -16.14 -11.83 3.90
CA ASN A 88 -17.15 -12.88 4.01
C ASN A 88 -18.48 -12.26 4.46
N GLU A 89 -19.37 -11.97 3.52
CA GLU A 89 -20.66 -11.35 3.83
C GLU A 89 -21.58 -12.28 4.66
N CYS A 90 -21.30 -13.57 4.70
CA CYS A 90 -22.04 -14.54 5.50
C CYS A 90 -21.70 -14.53 7.00
N GLU A 91 -20.62 -13.89 7.44
CA GLU A 91 -20.25 -13.85 8.87
C GLU A 91 -21.34 -13.21 9.75
N SER A 92 -22.08 -12.26 9.17
CA SER A 92 -23.20 -11.60 9.85
C SER A 92 -24.46 -12.47 9.98
N HIS A 93 -24.43 -13.70 9.47
CA HIS A 93 -25.57 -14.62 9.40
C HIS A 93 -26.83 -13.97 8.77
N PRO A 94 -26.74 -13.41 7.55
CA PRO A 94 -27.82 -12.60 6.98
C PRO A 94 -29.02 -13.43 6.49
N CYS A 95 -28.86 -14.74 6.35
CA CYS A 95 -29.90 -15.64 5.85
C CYS A 95 -30.87 -16.06 6.97
N GLN A 96 -32.15 -15.77 6.78
CA GLN A 96 -33.21 -16.14 7.72
C GLN A 96 -33.75 -17.55 7.45
N ASN A 97 -34.53 -18.08 8.40
CA ASN A 97 -35.25 -19.37 8.30
C ASN A 97 -34.34 -20.56 7.95
N ASP A 98 -33.17 -20.63 8.60
CA ASP A 98 -32.18 -21.69 8.40
C ASP A 98 -31.70 -21.84 6.94
N GLY A 99 -31.74 -20.75 6.16
CA GLY A 99 -31.16 -20.72 4.82
C GLY A 99 -29.63 -20.82 4.84
N SER A 100 -29.04 -21.61 3.95
CA SER A 100 -27.59 -21.66 3.77
C SER A 100 -27.12 -20.38 3.08
N CYS A 101 -26.16 -19.67 3.69
CA CYS A 101 -25.52 -18.52 3.08
C CYS A 101 -24.38 -18.97 2.16
N LEU A 102 -24.27 -18.35 0.99
CA LEU A 102 -23.12 -18.45 0.11
C LEU A 102 -22.53 -17.05 -0.06
N ASP A 103 -21.23 -16.99 0.16
CA ASP A 103 -20.39 -15.81 0.00
C ASP A 103 -20.16 -15.53 -1.49
N ASP A 104 -20.43 -14.30 -1.93
CA ASP A 104 -20.21 -13.83 -3.30
C ASP A 104 -19.62 -12.42 -3.20
N PRO A 105 -18.48 -12.08 -3.83
CA PRO A 105 -17.78 -10.82 -3.55
C PRO A 105 -18.67 -9.57 -3.56
N GLY A 106 -18.76 -8.90 -2.40
CA GLY A 106 -19.50 -7.66 -2.21
C GLY A 106 -20.99 -7.86 -1.93
N THR A 107 -21.44 -9.10 -1.80
CA THR A 107 -22.83 -9.48 -1.59
C THR A 107 -22.94 -10.87 -0.97
N PHE A 108 -24.14 -11.40 -0.83
CA PHE A 108 -24.35 -12.79 -0.44
C PHE A 108 -25.60 -13.32 -1.12
N ARG A 109 -25.68 -14.64 -1.24
CA ARG A 109 -26.90 -15.32 -1.68
C ARG A 109 -27.34 -16.34 -0.66
N CYS A 110 -28.61 -16.28 -0.30
CA CYS A 110 -29.24 -17.32 0.51
C CYS A 110 -29.82 -18.42 -0.37
N VAL A 111 -29.50 -19.66 -0.02
CA VAL A 111 -30.12 -20.87 -0.57
C VAL A 111 -31.13 -21.38 0.45
N CYS A 112 -32.39 -21.38 0.05
CA CYS A 112 -33.48 -21.82 0.90
C CYS A 112 -33.63 -23.35 0.88
N MET A 113 -34.14 -23.92 1.98
CA MET A 113 -34.55 -25.33 1.99
C MET A 113 -35.69 -25.58 0.98
N PRO A 114 -35.82 -26.83 0.46
CA PRO A 114 -36.92 -27.20 -0.44
C PRO A 114 -38.28 -26.80 0.14
N GLY A 115 -39.03 -25.96 -0.59
CA GLY A 115 -40.35 -25.44 -0.17
C GLY A 115 -40.39 -23.96 0.20
N TRP A 116 -39.23 -23.32 0.41
CA TRP A 116 -39.11 -21.88 0.68
C TRP A 116 -38.60 -21.14 -0.56
N LYS A 117 -39.17 -19.98 -0.89
CA LYS A 117 -38.79 -19.19 -2.07
C LYS A 117 -38.20 -17.84 -1.65
N LYS A 118 -37.24 -17.33 -2.43
CA LYS A 118 -36.78 -15.93 -2.35
C LYS A 118 -37.98 -15.01 -2.58
N PHE A 119 -38.35 -14.21 -1.58
CA PHE A 119 -39.29 -13.11 -1.75
C PHE A 119 -38.55 -11.95 -2.45
N ILE A 120 -38.69 -11.86 -3.77
CA ILE A 120 -38.31 -10.66 -4.51
C ILE A 120 -39.46 -9.67 -4.34
N ILE A 121 -39.30 -8.71 -3.43
CA ILE A 121 -40.17 -7.53 -3.35
C ILE A 121 -39.63 -6.50 -4.36
N TRP A 122 -40.47 -6.16 -5.35
CA TRP A 122 -40.24 -5.08 -6.31
C TRP A 122 -40.49 -3.72 -5.64
#